data_AF-H8FUA2-F1
#
_entry.id   AF-H8FUA2-F1
#
_cell.length_a   1.000
_cell.length_b   1.000
_cell.length_c   1.000
_cell.angle_alpha   90.00
_cell.angle_beta   90.00
_cell.angle_gamma   90.00
#
_symmetry.space_group_name_H-M   'P 1'
#
loop_
_entity.id
_entity.type
_entity.pdbx_description
1 polymer ?
#
loop_
_entity_poly.entity_id
_entity_poly.type
_entity_poly.pdbx_seq_one_letter_code
_entity_poly.pdbx_strand_id
1 'polypeptide(L)'
;MRLFRPLLVVAAMTSLAACSLGEPFVERDRNNLYNTPTVPKPKRAGYNGFVNVCYTSDTLPAERDLLAAEACTEWGLTAVLSYTQRWQCRMTVPHLAVYACIDPAMRNEDGSYVNPFEEEAVTTWRKTHPAKTTPAPAPAPESP
;
A
#
# COMPACT_ATOMS: atom_id res chain seq x y z
N MET A 1 -51.37 -26.17 -6.55
CA MET A 1 -50.71 -24.87 -6.28
C MET A 1 -49.82 -24.95 -5.03
N ARG A 2 -48.62 -25.55 -5.08
CA ARG A 2 -47.66 -25.54 -3.94
C ARG A 2 -46.17 -25.48 -4.35
N LEU A 3 -45.86 -25.27 -5.63
CA LEU A 3 -44.49 -25.25 -6.17
C LEU A 3 -43.82 -23.86 -6.18
N PHE A 4 -44.55 -22.79 -5.88
CA PHE A 4 -44.02 -21.41 -5.91
C PHE A 4 -43.27 -20.98 -4.64
N ARG A 5 -43.52 -21.64 -3.50
CA ARG A 5 -42.88 -21.30 -2.22
C ARG A 5 -41.36 -21.57 -2.15
N PRO A 6 -40.81 -22.68 -2.66
CA PRO A 6 -39.36 -22.90 -2.61
C PRO A 6 -38.59 -21.99 -3.58
N LEU A 7 -39.19 -21.59 -4.70
CA LEU A 7 -38.57 -20.70 -5.69
C LEU A 7 -38.28 -19.30 -5.15
N LEU A 8 -39.19 -18.75 -4.33
CA LEU A 8 -39.00 -17.46 -3.67
C LEU A 8 -37.85 -17.48 -2.64
N VAL A 9 -37.66 -18.62 -1.96
CA VAL A 9 -36.57 -18.76 -0.98
C VAL A 9 -35.21 -18.87 -1.67
N VAL A 10 -35.12 -19.60 -2.79
CA VAL A 10 -33.90 -19.70 -3.58
C VAL A 10 -33.52 -18.34 -4.21
N ALA A 11 -34.49 -17.60 -4.73
CA ALA A 11 -34.25 -16.27 -5.31
C ALA A 11 -33.80 -15.23 -4.26
N ALA A 12 -34.35 -15.30 -3.04
CA ALA A 12 -33.91 -14.44 -1.94
C ALA A 12 -32.47 -14.77 -1.52
N MET A 13 -32.10 -16.05 -1.43
CA MET A 13 -30.74 -16.46 -1.08
C MET A 13 -29.70 -16.10 -2.14
N THR A 14 -30.03 -16.17 -3.44
CA THR A 14 -29.08 -15.77 -4.50
C THR A 14 -28.83 -14.27 -4.53
N SER A 15 -29.83 -13.44 -4.20
CA SER A 15 -29.66 -11.98 -4.11
C SER A 15 -28.76 -11.54 -2.95
N LEU A 16 -28.71 -12.32 -1.86
CA LEU A 16 -27.83 -12.07 -0.71
C LEU A 16 -26.37 -12.50 -0.98
N ALA A 17 -26.15 -13.48 -1.85
CA ALA A 17 -24.80 -13.95 -2.20
C ALA A 17 -24.05 -12.99 -3.13
N ALA A 18 -24.75 -12.24 -3.99
CA ALA A 18 -24.13 -11.27 -4.89
C ALA A 18 -23.54 -10.06 -4.14
N CYS A 19 -24.09 -9.71 -2.98
CA CYS A 19 -23.60 -8.61 -2.14
C CYS A 19 -22.46 -9.02 -1.18
N SER A 20 -22.00 -10.27 -1.21
CA SER A 20 -20.92 -10.74 -0.33
C SER A 20 -19.56 -10.86 -1.03
N LEU A 21 -19.44 -10.53 -2.32
CA LEU A 21 -18.13 -10.32 -2.93
C LEU A 21 -17.57 -8.99 -2.41
N GLY A 22 -16.49 -9.08 -1.63
CA GLY A 22 -15.87 -7.89 -1.07
C GLY A 22 -15.15 -7.11 -2.15
N GLU A 23 -15.30 -5.79 -2.14
CA GLU A 23 -14.48 -4.90 -2.96
C GLU A 23 -13.02 -4.93 -2.49
N PRO A 24 -12.05 -4.76 -3.41
CA PRO A 24 -10.65 -4.69 -3.02
C PRO A 24 -10.42 -3.50 -2.08
N PHE A 25 -9.55 -3.68 -1.08
CA PHE A 25 -9.28 -2.62 -0.10
C PHE A 25 -7.84 -2.68 0.41
N VAL A 26 -7.36 -1.54 0.92
CA VAL A 26 -6.05 -1.44 1.58
C VAL A 26 -6.15 -1.96 3.01
N GLU A 27 -5.46 -3.05 3.30
CA GLU A 27 -5.44 -3.69 4.61
C GLU A 27 -4.55 -2.90 5.59
N ARG A 28 -5.20 -2.02 6.35
CA ARG A 28 -4.56 -1.22 7.40
C ARG A 28 -4.40 -1.98 8.73
N ASP A 29 -5.23 -3.00 8.97
CA ASP A 29 -5.37 -3.64 10.28
C ASP A 29 -4.45 -4.85 10.53
N ARG A 30 -4.02 -5.59 9.50
CA ARG A 30 -3.37 -6.89 9.72
C ARG A 30 -1.93 -6.81 10.25
N ASN A 31 -1.28 -5.66 10.12
CA ASN A 31 0.00 -5.42 10.78
C ASN A 31 -0.16 -5.14 12.30
N ASN A 32 -1.38 -5.17 12.87
CA ASN A 32 -1.67 -5.05 14.31
C ASN A 32 -1.85 -6.38 15.06
N LEU A 33 -1.76 -7.54 14.39
CA LEU A 33 -2.13 -8.81 15.03
C LEU A 33 -1.21 -9.29 16.17
N TYR A 34 -0.10 -8.59 16.44
CA TYR A 34 0.83 -8.99 17.51
C TYR A 34 1.12 -7.97 18.61
N ASN A 35 0.72 -6.69 18.55
CA ASN A 35 0.87 -5.80 19.71
C ASN A 35 -0.08 -4.59 19.67
N THR A 36 -0.80 -4.45 20.79
CA THR A 36 -1.51 -3.30 21.37
C THR A 36 -2.89 -2.84 20.85
N PRO A 37 -3.83 -2.53 21.79
CA PRO A 37 -5.15 -2.00 21.48
C PRO A 37 -5.05 -0.51 21.13
N THR A 38 -5.80 -0.10 20.10
CA THR A 38 -6.26 1.27 19.84
C THR A 38 -5.18 2.37 19.89
N VAL A 39 -4.56 2.66 18.75
CA VAL A 39 -3.90 3.96 18.50
C VAL A 39 -4.75 4.74 17.49
N PRO A 40 -5.33 5.90 17.86
CA PRO A 40 -6.19 6.70 16.97
C PRO A 40 -5.40 7.59 16.00
N LYS A 41 -4.13 7.28 15.72
CA LYS A 41 -3.30 7.99 14.74
C LYS A 41 -2.85 7.00 13.65
N PRO A 42 -2.97 7.36 12.36
CA PRO A 42 -2.49 6.52 11.27
C PRO A 42 -0.98 6.28 11.47
N LYS A 43 -0.57 5.03 11.32
CA LYS A 43 0.77 4.54 11.68
C LYS A 43 1.88 5.38 11.04
N ARG A 44 2.68 6.04 11.87
CA ARG A 44 4.05 6.50 11.58
C ARG A 44 4.91 6.34 12.84
N ALA A 45 6.15 5.86 12.63
CA ALA A 45 7.12 5.20 13.53
C ALA A 45 6.87 3.69 13.75
N GLY A 46 7.71 2.83 13.13
CA GLY A 46 7.61 1.35 13.16
C GLY A 46 6.85 0.72 11.98
N TYR A 47 6.73 1.44 10.86
CA TYR A 47 6.19 0.94 9.59
C TYR A 47 7.33 0.62 8.65
N ASN A 48 7.30 -0.55 8.01
CA ASN A 48 8.40 -1.08 7.21
C ASN A 48 8.37 -0.63 5.72
N GLY A 49 7.48 0.30 5.37
CA GLY A 49 7.33 0.80 4.01
C GLY A 49 6.50 -0.08 3.09
N PHE A 50 5.66 -0.95 3.63
CA PHE A 50 4.83 -1.85 2.82
C PHE A 50 3.33 -1.66 3.03
N VAL A 51 2.59 -1.58 1.92
CA VAL A 51 1.13 -1.53 1.87
C VAL A 51 0.59 -2.87 1.39
N ASN A 52 -0.45 -3.36 2.08
CA ASN A 52 -1.15 -4.59 1.74
C ASN A 52 -2.49 -4.24 1.09
N VAL A 53 -2.79 -4.80 -0.07
CA VAL A 53 -4.08 -4.67 -0.75
C VAL A 53 -4.72 -6.04 -0.85
N CYS A 54 -5.93 -6.16 -0.32
CA CYS A 54 -6.73 -7.37 -0.40
C CYS A 54 -7.66 -7.29 -1.60
N TYR A 55 -7.78 -8.39 -2.35
CA TYR A 55 -8.50 -8.40 -3.61
C TYR A 55 -9.11 -9.78 -3.93
N THR A 56 -10.05 -9.83 -4.88
CA THR A 56 -10.64 -11.07 -5.40
C THR A 56 -9.97 -11.50 -6.70
N SER A 57 -10.27 -12.69 -7.21
CA SER A 57 -9.76 -13.10 -8.54
C SER A 57 -10.27 -12.22 -9.68
N ASP A 58 -11.38 -11.51 -9.47
CA ASP A 58 -12.06 -10.70 -10.48
C ASP A 58 -11.58 -9.24 -10.48
N THR A 59 -10.86 -8.82 -9.43
CA THR A 59 -10.27 -7.47 -9.34
C THR A 59 -9.23 -7.27 -10.43
N LEU A 60 -9.38 -6.20 -11.21
CA LEU A 60 -8.38 -5.84 -12.23
C LEU A 60 -7.08 -5.39 -11.56
N PRO A 61 -5.90 -5.76 -12.10
CA PRO A 61 -4.62 -5.29 -11.55
C PRO A 61 -4.55 -3.77 -11.38
N ALA A 62 -5.11 -3.01 -12.32
CA ALA A 62 -5.13 -1.55 -12.27
C ALA A 62 -5.92 -0.99 -11.07
N GLU A 63 -7.05 -1.60 -10.70
CA GLU A 63 -7.85 -1.17 -9.53
C GLU A 63 -7.07 -1.38 -8.24
N ARG A 64 -6.45 -2.56 -8.12
CA ARG A 64 -5.60 -2.93 -6.98
C ARG A 64 -4.36 -2.04 -6.89
N ASP A 65 -3.71 -1.75 -8.01
CA ASP A 65 -2.53 -0.88 -8.08
C ASP A 65 -2.89 0.58 -7.74
N LEU A 66 -4.06 1.06 -8.15
CA LEU A 66 -4.55 2.40 -7.82
C LEU A 66 -4.73 2.55 -6.30
N LEU A 67 -5.34 1.57 -5.63
CA LEU A 67 -5.49 1.56 -4.17
C LEU A 67 -4.14 1.64 -3.45
N ALA A 68 -3.14 0.90 -3.93
CA ALA A 68 -1.80 0.96 -3.37
C ALA A 68 -1.12 2.32 -3.63
N ALA A 69 -1.30 2.88 -4.83
CA ALA A 69 -0.75 4.18 -5.21
C ALA A 69 -1.34 5.31 -4.35
N GLU A 70 -2.66 5.32 -4.15
CA GLU A 70 -3.34 6.27 -3.26
C GLU A 70 -2.77 6.20 -1.84
N ALA A 71 -2.62 4.98 -1.30
CA ALA A 71 -2.06 4.77 0.03
C ALA A 71 -0.59 5.24 0.15
N CYS A 72 0.28 4.94 -0.81
CA CYS A 72 1.66 5.41 -0.77
C CYS A 72 1.78 6.93 -0.99
N THR A 73 0.84 7.53 -1.73
CA THR A 73 0.80 8.98 -2.00
C THR A 73 0.55 9.79 -0.74
N GLU A 74 -0.15 9.24 0.28
CA GLU A 74 -0.26 9.85 1.62
C GLU A 74 1.13 10.15 2.24
N TRP A 75 2.18 9.48 1.77
CA TRP A 75 3.56 9.68 2.21
C TRP A 75 4.46 10.36 1.18
N GLY A 76 3.92 10.78 0.03
CA GLY A 76 4.71 11.33 -1.08
C GLY A 76 5.58 10.28 -1.77
N LEU A 77 5.24 9.00 -1.64
CA LEU A 77 6.00 7.87 -2.18
C LEU A 77 5.25 7.20 -3.33
N THR A 78 5.98 6.45 -4.15
CA THR A 78 5.42 5.66 -5.24
C THR A 78 5.22 4.22 -4.79
N ALA A 79 4.07 3.61 -5.14
CA ALA A 79 3.82 2.20 -4.89
C ALA A 79 4.48 1.32 -5.96
N VAL A 80 5.21 0.29 -5.53
CA VAL A 80 5.76 -0.74 -6.42
C VAL A 80 5.33 -2.11 -5.90
N LEU A 81 4.67 -2.89 -6.76
CA LEU A 81 4.26 -4.25 -6.40
C LEU A 81 5.50 -5.09 -6.10
N SER A 82 5.56 -5.64 -4.89
CA SER A 82 6.63 -6.55 -4.46
C SER A 82 6.24 -7.99 -4.80
N TYR A 83 5.10 -8.45 -4.30
CA TYR A 83 4.60 -9.80 -4.58
C TYR A 83 3.09 -9.92 -4.33
N THR A 84 2.52 -11.04 -4.79
CA THR A 84 1.12 -11.41 -4.51
C THR A 84 1.04 -12.79 -3.88
N GLN A 85 0.08 -13.00 -2.99
CA GLN A 85 -0.21 -14.29 -2.36
C GLN A 85 -1.71 -14.59 -2.46
N ARG A 86 -2.05 -15.85 -2.75
CA ARG A 86 -3.45 -16.28 -2.84
C ARG A 86 -3.95 -16.77 -1.48
N TRP A 87 -5.21 -16.47 -1.17
CA TRP A 87 -5.87 -16.92 0.07
C TRP A 87 -5.15 -16.53 1.36
N GLN A 88 -4.44 -15.41 1.33
CA GLN A 88 -3.72 -14.90 2.48
C GLN A 88 -4.38 -13.69 3.11
N CYS A 89 -5.45 -13.08 2.58
CA CYS A 89 -6.09 -11.90 3.21
C CYS A 89 -7.35 -12.22 4.04
N ARG A 90 -8.57 -12.09 3.48
CA ARG A 90 -9.85 -12.35 4.19
C ARG A 90 -10.74 -13.28 3.36
N MET A 91 -11.75 -13.90 3.97
CA MET A 91 -12.58 -14.88 3.26
C MET A 91 -13.30 -14.31 2.02
N THR A 92 -13.74 -13.05 2.05
CA THR A 92 -14.46 -12.40 0.93
C THR A 92 -13.54 -11.72 -0.10
N VAL A 93 -12.30 -11.42 0.28
CA VAL A 93 -11.22 -10.90 -0.60
C VAL A 93 -9.93 -11.69 -0.32
N PRO A 94 -9.82 -12.90 -0.87
CA PRO A 94 -8.84 -13.87 -0.39
C PRO A 94 -7.39 -13.55 -0.76
N HIS A 95 -7.16 -12.82 -1.84
CA HIS A 95 -5.81 -12.60 -2.33
C HIS A 95 -5.21 -11.35 -1.69
N LEU A 96 -3.89 -11.38 -1.49
CA LEU A 96 -3.10 -10.32 -0.91
C LEU A 96 -2.07 -9.87 -1.94
N ALA A 97 -1.98 -8.57 -2.19
CA ALA A 97 -0.88 -7.95 -2.90
C ALA A 97 -0.11 -7.05 -1.95
N VAL A 98 1.20 -7.19 -1.96
CA VAL A 98 2.11 -6.44 -1.09
C VAL A 98 2.91 -5.48 -1.95
N TYR A 99 2.84 -4.20 -1.62
CA TYR A 99 3.52 -3.12 -2.32
C TYR A 99 4.55 -2.49 -1.41
N ALA A 100 5.73 -2.19 -1.94
CA ALA A 100 6.68 -1.30 -1.30
C ALA A 100 6.35 0.15 -1.67
N CYS A 101 6.32 1.05 -0.70
CA CYS A 101 6.28 2.48 -0.91
C CYS A 101 7.71 3.01 -0.93
N ILE A 102 8.13 3.48 -2.09
CA ILE A 102 9.51 3.86 -2.38
C ILE A 102 9.61 5.32 -2.83
N ASP A 103 10.78 5.92 -2.62
CA ASP A 103 11.11 7.19 -3.26
C ASP A 103 11.79 6.89 -4.61
N PRO A 104 11.22 7.33 -5.75
CA PRO A 104 11.80 7.05 -7.06
C PRO A 104 13.20 7.64 -7.25
N ALA A 105 13.58 8.65 -6.47
CA ALA A 105 14.90 9.28 -6.50
C ALA A 105 15.93 8.54 -5.61
N MET A 106 15.50 7.76 -4.61
CA MET A 106 16.40 6.98 -3.76
C MET A 106 16.64 5.59 -4.36
N ARG A 107 17.55 5.54 -5.33
CA ARG A 107 18.03 4.30 -5.96
C ARG A 107 19.52 4.12 -5.75
N ASN A 108 19.93 2.88 -5.52
CA ASN A 108 21.33 2.50 -5.57
C ASN A 108 21.83 2.50 -7.03
N GLU A 109 23.14 2.40 -7.22
CA GLU A 109 23.78 2.39 -8.54
C GLU A 109 23.36 1.18 -9.40
N ASP A 110 23.00 0.08 -8.76
CA ASP A 110 22.46 -1.13 -9.39
C ASP A 110 20.97 -1.00 -9.80
N GLY A 111 20.36 0.16 -9.53
CA GLY A 111 18.96 0.45 -9.81
C GLY A 111 17.97 -0.07 -8.78
N SER A 112 18.45 -0.76 -7.72
CA SER A 112 17.61 -1.21 -6.62
C SER A 112 17.08 -0.03 -5.80
N TYR A 113 15.87 -0.18 -5.27
CA TYR A 113 15.26 0.85 -4.44
C TYR A 113 15.74 0.76 -3.01
N VAL A 114 16.01 1.92 -2.40
CA VAL A 114 16.30 2.02 -0.98
C VAL A 114 14.97 2.14 -0.23
N ASN A 115 14.81 1.35 0.84
CA ASN A 115 13.65 1.48 1.71
C ASN A 115 13.73 2.81 2.49
N PRO A 116 12.83 3.79 2.26
CA PRO A 116 12.90 5.08 2.93
C PRO A 116 12.59 4.99 4.44
N PHE A 117 12.09 3.85 4.91
CA PHE A 117 11.75 3.62 6.32
C PHE A 117 12.86 2.92 7.11
N GLU A 118 13.95 2.54 6.46
CA GLU A 118 15.12 1.92 7.09
C GLU A 118 16.25 2.96 7.23
N GLU A 119 16.42 3.50 8.44
CA GLU A 119 17.33 4.62 8.71
C GLU A 119 18.78 4.32 8.30
N GLU A 120 19.24 3.09 8.54
CA GLU A 120 20.59 2.65 8.16
C GLU A 120 20.79 2.62 6.64
N ALA A 121 19.79 2.13 5.90
CA ALA A 121 19.80 2.08 4.44
C ALA A 121 19.79 3.51 3.86
N VAL A 122 18.94 4.39 4.38
CA VAL A 122 18.89 5.80 3.97
C VAL A 122 20.20 6.53 4.28
N THR A 123 20.77 6.30 5.45
CA THR A 123 22.05 6.91 5.87
C THR A 123 23.19 6.46 4.97
N THR A 124 23.25 5.17 4.64
CA THR A 124 24.25 4.61 3.73
C THR A 124 24.10 5.20 2.34
N TRP A 125 22.87 5.28 1.82
CA TRP A 125 22.58 5.87 0.52
C TRP A 125 22.97 7.36 0.45
N ARG A 126 22.68 8.15 1.49
CA ARG A 126 23.07 9.57 1.54
C ARG A 126 24.58 9.80 1.55
N LYS A 127 25.35 8.88 2.14
CA LYS A 127 26.82 8.95 2.13
C LYS A 127 27.38 8.74 0.72
N THR A 128 26.76 7.86 -0.07
CA THR A 128 27.18 7.58 -1.45
C THR A 128 26.59 8.56 -2.45
N HIS A 129 25.45 9.19 -2.13
CA HIS A 129 24.76 10.18 -2.95
C HIS A 129 24.63 11.51 -2.21
N PRO A 130 25.74 12.21 -1.92
CA PRO A 130 25.67 13.52 -1.29
C PRO A 130 24.85 14.45 -2.17
N ALA A 131 23.85 15.11 -1.59
CA ALA A 131 23.06 16.12 -2.30
C ALA A 131 24.04 17.11 -2.94
N LYS A 132 23.98 17.22 -4.28
CA LYS A 132 24.80 18.14 -5.06
C LYS A 132 24.58 19.53 -4.44
N THR A 133 25.55 20.02 -3.68
CA THR A 133 25.42 21.29 -2.96
C THR A 133 25.10 22.35 -3.99
N THR A 134 23.89 22.91 -3.94
CA THR A 134 23.58 24.14 -4.68
C THR A 134 24.65 25.14 -4.25
N PRO A 135 25.42 25.74 -5.19
CA PRO A 135 26.42 26.74 -4.83
C PRO A 135 25.76 27.79 -3.94
N ALA A 136 26.43 28.16 -2.85
CA ALA A 136 25.96 29.22 -1.96
C ALA A 136 25.53 30.43 -2.80
N PRO A 137 24.41 31.12 -2.48
CA PRO A 137 24.04 32.34 -3.16
C PRO A 137 25.25 33.27 -3.18
N ALA A 138 25.61 33.77 -4.37
CA ALA A 138 26.71 34.73 -4.50
C ALA A 138 26.49 35.87 -3.49
N PRO A 139 27.52 36.32 -2.78
CA PRO A 139 27.38 37.42 -1.84
C PRO A 139 26.76 38.62 -2.58
N ALA A 140 25.77 39.23 -1.95
CA ALA A 140 25.10 40.41 -2.50
C ALA A 140 26.16 41.48 -2.83
N PRO A 141 26.05 42.18 -3.98
CA PRO A 141 27.01 43.22 -4.34
C PRO A 141 27.04 44.28 -3.24
N GLU A 142 28.24 44.58 -2.74
CA GLU A 142 28.44 45.70 -1.82
C GLU A 142 28.04 46.99 -2.53
N SER A 143 27.11 47.72 -1.92
CA SER A 143 26.68 49.04 -2.39
C SER A 143 27.85 50.05 -2.28
N PRO A 144 27.97 50.98 -3.24
CA PRO A 144 29.06 51.96 -3.30
C PRO A 144 29.05 52.99 -2.16
#